data_AF-A0A848Z550-F1
#
_entry.id   AF-A0A848Z550-F1
#
_cell.length_a   1.000
_cell.length_b   1.000
_cell.length_c   1.000
_cell.angle_alpha   90.00
_cell.angle_beta   90.00
_cell.angle_gamma   90.00
#
_symmetry.space_group_name_H-M   'P 1'
#
loop_
_entity.id
_entity.type
_entity.pdbx_description
1 polymer ?
#
loop_
_entity_poly.entity_id
_entity_poly.type
_entity_poly.pdbx_seq_one_letter_code
_entity_poly.pdbx_strand_id
1 'polypeptide(L)'
;MPELVWPNGRPMRRSDLTREIAGPTVTGVRQVVSGHPAQGLTPGRLAALLREAEEGDPTRYLELAEEMEEKDLHYRSVLATRKLQVSQLEITVEPASDAKEDVANAALVEGFLERDELQEELCDILDAVGKGFSVTEIVWETSERQWMPARLEWRFPQWFQFDRRDGRTPLLRGDAGPESLLPYKFVLHIHKSKSGLPIRGGLARAAAWCYLFKNYDIKDWVAFAEVYGQPLRVGKYHPGATEGDRKTLLKAVANIGSDAAAIIPSSMLIEFVKADQTGSVDLYERLAEYLDKQTSKAVLGQTLTTEVKEGSRAAAQVHDGVRDDIERSDAHQLAASLNRDLV
;
A
#
# COMPACT_ATOMS: atom_id res chain seq x y z
N MET A 1 -36.19 -31.16 3.61
CA MET A 1 -35.21 -30.57 2.68
C MET A 1 -33.90 -31.32 2.87
N PRO A 2 -33.14 -31.61 1.81
CA PRO A 2 -31.79 -32.18 1.96
C PRO A 2 -30.94 -31.25 2.84
N GLU A 3 -30.09 -31.85 3.67
CA GLU A 3 -29.15 -31.11 4.50
C GLU A 3 -28.14 -30.41 3.58
N LEU A 4 -28.04 -29.08 3.69
CA LEU A 4 -27.03 -28.33 2.93
C LEU A 4 -25.66 -28.75 3.46
N VAL A 5 -24.71 -28.98 2.54
CA VAL A 5 -23.34 -29.34 2.87
C VAL A 5 -22.40 -28.30 2.28
N TRP A 6 -21.35 -27.99 3.02
CA TRP A 6 -20.25 -27.18 2.52
C TRP A 6 -19.51 -27.93 1.39
N PRO A 7 -18.71 -27.25 0.55
CA PRO A 7 -17.87 -27.90 -0.46
C PRO A 7 -16.90 -28.94 0.09
N ASN A 8 -16.55 -28.82 1.38
CA ASN A 8 -15.70 -29.78 2.09
C ASN A 8 -16.47 -31.01 2.63
N GLY A 9 -17.75 -31.15 2.28
CA GLY A 9 -18.62 -32.27 2.67
C GLY A 9 -19.16 -32.22 4.10
N ARG A 10 -18.83 -31.18 4.89
CA ARG A 10 -19.36 -31.03 6.24
C ARG A 10 -20.79 -30.46 6.20
N PRO A 11 -21.69 -30.88 7.12
CA PRO A 11 -23.00 -30.27 7.26
C PRO A 11 -22.92 -28.75 7.46
N MET A 12 -23.69 -28.03 6.67
CA MET A 12 -23.80 -26.58 6.73
C MET A 12 -24.68 -26.18 7.91
N ARG A 13 -24.12 -25.43 8.86
CA ARG A 13 -24.89 -24.82 9.94
C ARG A 13 -25.29 -23.42 9.54
N ARG A 14 -26.58 -23.21 9.24
CA ARG A 14 -27.11 -21.90 8.83
C ARG A 14 -26.80 -20.78 9.83
N SER A 15 -26.73 -21.10 11.12
CA SER A 15 -26.35 -20.15 12.19
C SER A 15 -24.97 -19.53 12.02
N ASP A 16 -24.08 -20.17 11.26
CA ASP A 16 -22.74 -19.65 11.05
C ASP A 16 -22.73 -18.47 10.07
N LEU A 17 -23.70 -18.41 9.15
CA LEU A 17 -23.82 -17.32 8.17
C LEU A 17 -24.56 -16.10 8.72
N THR A 18 -25.43 -16.28 9.72
CA THR A 18 -26.28 -15.22 10.29
C THR A 18 -25.53 -14.22 11.18
N ARG A 19 -24.28 -14.52 11.55
CA ARG A 19 -23.46 -13.65 12.41
C ARG A 19 -22.21 -13.19 11.70
N GLU A 20 -21.66 -12.10 12.17
CA GLU A 20 -20.32 -11.66 11.83
C GLU A 20 -19.27 -12.54 12.55
N ILE A 21 -18.28 -13.03 11.82
CA ILE A 21 -17.25 -13.95 12.33
C ILE A 21 -15.92 -13.21 12.51
N ALA A 22 -15.53 -12.42 11.51
CA ALA A 22 -14.22 -11.76 11.48
C ALA A 22 -14.26 -10.32 12.02
N GLY A 23 -15.30 -9.93 12.77
CA GLY A 23 -15.45 -8.58 13.30
C GLY A 23 -14.38 -8.14 14.33
N PRO A 24 -14.28 -6.82 14.60
CA PRO A 24 -13.30 -6.24 15.52
C PRO A 24 -13.53 -6.70 16.96
N THR A 25 -12.45 -6.73 17.74
CA THR A 25 -12.47 -7.04 19.17
C THR A 25 -11.80 -5.91 19.96
N VAL A 26 -12.31 -5.58 21.14
CA VAL A 26 -11.73 -4.53 22.03
C VAL A 26 -10.43 -5.00 22.70
N THR A 27 -10.28 -6.31 22.87
CA THR A 27 -9.07 -6.96 23.38
C THR A 27 -8.77 -8.20 22.53
N GLY A 28 -7.50 -8.57 22.38
CA GLY A 28 -7.10 -9.79 21.67
C GLY A 28 -6.47 -9.54 20.31
N VAL A 29 -6.38 -10.58 19.47
CA VAL A 29 -5.60 -10.56 18.22
C VAL A 29 -6.20 -9.73 17.08
N ARG A 30 -7.46 -9.27 17.22
CA ARG A 30 -8.19 -8.48 16.20
C ARG A 30 -8.50 -7.07 16.69
N GLN A 31 -7.46 -6.37 17.14
CA GLN A 31 -7.55 -4.93 17.43
C GLN A 31 -7.62 -4.13 16.13
N VAL A 32 -8.33 -3.00 16.19
CA VAL A 32 -8.34 -1.98 15.13
C VAL A 32 -7.11 -1.09 15.22
N VAL A 33 -6.54 -0.93 16.42
CA VAL A 33 -5.27 -0.21 16.60
C VAL A 33 -4.12 -1.11 16.16
N SER A 34 -3.43 -0.71 15.08
CA SER A 34 -2.28 -1.40 14.51
C SER A 34 -0.94 -0.83 15.01
N GLY A 35 0.14 -1.58 14.79
CA GLY A 35 1.50 -1.11 14.99
C GLY A 35 1.96 -0.11 13.92
N HIS A 36 3.10 0.55 14.17
CA HIS A 36 3.74 1.49 13.23
C HIS A 36 5.16 1.05 12.84
N PRO A 37 5.31 -0.09 12.13
CA PRO A 37 6.62 -0.62 11.75
C PRO A 37 7.49 0.31 10.90
N ALA A 38 6.92 1.29 10.19
CA ALA A 38 7.66 2.29 9.43
C ALA A 38 8.50 3.24 10.31
N GLN A 39 8.16 3.37 11.60
CA GLN A 39 8.91 4.24 12.52
C GLN A 39 10.31 3.68 12.80
N GLY A 40 11.33 4.43 12.40
CA GLY A 40 12.73 4.02 12.51
C GLY A 40 13.05 2.80 11.66
N LEU A 41 12.38 2.63 10.52
CA LEU A 41 12.65 1.58 9.56
C LEU A 41 14.08 1.69 9.02
N THR A 42 14.80 0.57 9.00
CA THR A 42 16.15 0.46 8.46
C THR A 42 16.23 -0.74 7.51
N PRO A 43 17.26 -0.87 6.65
CA PRO A 43 17.41 -2.02 5.76
C PRO A 43 17.34 -3.36 6.50
N GLY A 44 18.00 -3.45 7.66
CA GLY A 44 17.97 -4.65 8.51
C GLY A 44 16.58 -4.93 9.10
N ARG A 45 15.88 -3.89 9.55
CA ARG A 45 14.50 -4.04 10.06
C ARG A 45 13.53 -4.42 8.94
N LEU A 46 13.63 -3.82 7.77
CA LEU A 46 12.82 -4.19 6.60
C LEU A 46 13.06 -5.65 6.22
N ALA A 47 14.31 -6.09 6.12
CA ALA A 47 14.63 -7.48 5.83
C ALA A 47 14.06 -8.46 6.89
N ALA A 48 14.08 -8.08 8.16
CA ALA A 48 13.47 -8.87 9.24
C ALA A 48 11.94 -8.97 9.09
N LEU A 49 11.25 -7.84 8.91
CA LEU A 49 9.79 -7.79 8.67
C LEU A 49 9.37 -8.69 7.50
N LEU A 50 10.12 -8.57 6.40
CA LEU A 50 9.87 -9.34 5.18
C LEU A 50 10.11 -10.85 5.37
N ARG A 51 10.99 -11.25 6.29
CA ARG A 51 11.27 -12.65 6.65
C ARG A 51 10.24 -13.20 7.64
N GLU A 52 9.86 -12.42 8.66
CA GLU A 52 8.80 -12.75 9.62
C GLU A 52 7.51 -13.15 8.87
N ALA A 53 7.15 -12.39 7.83
CA ALA A 53 6.01 -12.68 6.97
C ALA A 53 6.13 -14.00 6.20
N GLU A 54 7.34 -14.41 5.80
CA GLU A 54 7.59 -15.69 5.14
C GLU A 54 7.54 -16.87 6.12
N GLU A 55 7.90 -16.64 7.38
CA GLU A 55 7.92 -17.63 8.46
C GLU A 55 6.54 -17.83 9.13
N GLY A 56 5.52 -17.10 8.66
CA GLY A 56 4.12 -17.30 9.02
C GLY A 56 3.55 -16.26 9.98
N ASP A 57 4.26 -15.15 10.23
CA ASP A 57 3.69 -13.97 10.90
C ASP A 57 3.74 -12.73 10.00
N PRO A 58 2.67 -12.46 9.22
CA PRO A 58 2.67 -11.36 8.27
C PRO A 58 2.31 -10.00 8.87
N THR A 59 1.96 -9.91 10.16
CA THR A 59 1.33 -8.71 10.75
C THR A 59 2.11 -7.43 10.45
N ARG A 60 3.38 -7.39 10.84
CA ARG A 60 4.18 -6.16 10.71
C ARG A 60 4.53 -5.82 9.26
N TYR A 61 4.50 -6.80 8.36
CA TYR A 61 4.64 -6.54 6.92
C TYR A 61 3.35 -5.92 6.36
N LEU A 62 2.18 -6.41 6.77
CA LEU A 62 0.89 -5.89 6.33
C LEU A 62 0.64 -4.48 6.89
N GLU A 63 1.00 -4.23 8.14
CA GLU A 63 1.01 -2.89 8.74
C GLU A 63 1.95 -1.94 7.99
N LEU A 64 3.16 -2.40 7.62
CA LEU A 64 4.07 -1.58 6.81
C LEU A 64 3.48 -1.28 5.43
N ALA A 65 2.82 -2.26 4.79
CA ALA A 65 2.20 -2.06 3.49
C ALA A 65 1.08 -1.01 3.54
N GLU A 66 0.29 -1.00 4.62
CA GLU A 66 -0.71 0.04 4.87
C GLU A 66 -0.06 1.42 5.09
N GLU A 67 0.94 1.52 5.97
CA GLU A 67 1.67 2.78 6.19
C GLU A 67 2.35 3.32 4.92
N MET A 68 2.75 2.45 4.00
CA MET A 68 3.29 2.85 2.69
C MET A 68 2.22 3.52 1.82
N GLU A 69 1.00 2.99 1.79
CA GLU A 69 -0.13 3.61 1.07
C GLU A 69 -0.53 4.97 1.70
N GLU A 70 -0.31 5.14 3.01
CA GLU A 70 -0.57 6.41 3.71
C GLU A 70 0.51 7.47 3.45
N LYS A 71 1.79 7.06 3.42
CA LYS A 71 2.94 7.99 3.47
C LYS A 71 3.64 8.23 2.15
N ASP A 72 3.58 7.30 1.19
CA ASP A 72 4.20 7.48 -0.13
C ASP A 72 3.16 7.89 -1.17
N LEU A 73 3.15 9.18 -1.47
CA LEU A 73 2.22 9.79 -2.41
C LEU A 73 2.29 9.17 -3.81
N HIS A 74 3.49 8.79 -4.26
CA HIS A 74 3.67 8.20 -5.57
C HIS A 74 3.11 6.78 -5.59
N TYR A 75 3.51 5.94 -4.61
CA TYR A 75 3.02 4.57 -4.49
C TYR A 75 1.48 4.54 -4.38
N ARG A 76 0.91 5.39 -3.51
CA ARG A 76 -0.55 5.54 -3.37
C ARG A 76 -1.22 5.88 -4.69
N SER A 77 -0.68 6.84 -5.44
CA SER A 77 -1.25 7.29 -6.71
C SER A 77 -1.28 6.17 -7.76
N VAL A 78 -0.17 5.47 -7.97
CA VAL A 78 -0.10 4.41 -8.98
C VAL A 78 -0.92 3.18 -8.59
N LEU A 79 -0.95 2.82 -7.29
CA LEU A 79 -1.73 1.69 -6.81
C LEU A 79 -3.23 1.97 -6.91
N ALA A 80 -3.67 3.17 -6.49
CA ALA A 80 -5.07 3.59 -6.64
C ALA A 80 -5.50 3.61 -8.10
N THR A 81 -4.64 4.10 -9.01
CA THR A 81 -4.92 4.10 -10.44
C THR A 81 -5.19 2.69 -10.97
N ARG A 82 -4.41 1.68 -10.52
CA ARG A 82 -4.58 0.28 -10.92
C ARG A 82 -5.85 -0.35 -10.33
N LYS A 83 -6.13 -0.11 -9.04
CA LYS A 83 -7.35 -0.58 -8.37
C LYS A 83 -8.61 0.00 -9.03
N LEU A 84 -8.64 1.32 -9.24
CA LEU A 84 -9.80 2.04 -9.78
C LEU A 84 -10.16 1.64 -11.22
N GLN A 85 -9.17 1.35 -12.06
CA GLN A 85 -9.40 0.84 -13.42
C GLN A 85 -10.30 -0.39 -13.41
N VAL A 86 -9.97 -1.34 -12.54
CA VAL A 86 -10.67 -2.62 -12.50
C VAL A 86 -12.02 -2.50 -11.80
N SER A 87 -12.10 -1.76 -10.69
CA SER A 87 -13.36 -1.60 -9.94
C SER A 87 -14.43 -0.82 -10.68
N GLN A 88 -14.07 -0.05 -11.71
CA GLN A 88 -14.99 0.78 -12.49
C GLN A 88 -15.49 0.09 -13.78
N LEU A 89 -15.01 -1.12 -14.06
CA LEU A 89 -15.46 -1.88 -15.22
C LEU A 89 -16.93 -2.26 -15.07
N GLU A 90 -17.65 -2.20 -16.18
CA GLU A 90 -19.00 -2.75 -16.25
C GLU A 90 -18.95 -4.26 -16.03
N ILE A 91 -19.78 -4.75 -15.11
CA ILE A 91 -19.85 -6.17 -14.77
C ILE A 91 -21.07 -6.77 -15.45
N THR A 92 -20.85 -7.83 -16.22
CA THR A 92 -21.92 -8.58 -16.87
C THR A 92 -22.06 -9.96 -16.25
N VAL A 93 -23.29 -10.42 -16.05
CA VAL A 93 -23.58 -11.77 -15.56
C VAL A 93 -24.14 -12.61 -16.72
N GLU A 94 -23.46 -13.70 -17.04
CA GLU A 94 -23.92 -14.66 -18.04
C GLU A 94 -24.62 -15.84 -17.36
N PRO A 95 -25.84 -16.21 -17.76
CA PRO A 95 -26.49 -17.41 -17.23
C PRO A 95 -25.72 -18.66 -17.62
N ALA A 96 -25.70 -19.66 -16.74
CA ALA A 96 -25.01 -20.93 -17.00
C ALA A 96 -25.58 -21.70 -18.21
N SER A 97 -26.86 -21.50 -18.51
CA SER A 97 -27.53 -22.01 -19.71
C SER A 97 -28.83 -21.23 -20.00
N ASP A 98 -29.50 -21.56 -21.12
CA ASP A 98 -30.83 -21.01 -21.47
C ASP A 98 -31.98 -21.55 -20.59
N ALA A 99 -31.67 -22.40 -19.59
CA ALA A 99 -32.68 -22.89 -18.66
C ALA A 99 -33.27 -21.74 -17.84
N LYS A 100 -34.59 -21.76 -17.65
CA LYS A 100 -35.31 -20.70 -16.92
C LYS A 100 -34.77 -20.45 -15.50
N GLU A 101 -34.27 -21.49 -14.84
CA GLU A 101 -33.68 -21.39 -13.50
C GLU A 101 -32.31 -20.68 -13.54
N ASP A 102 -31.46 -21.00 -14.52
CA ASP A 102 -30.15 -20.37 -14.67
C ASP A 102 -30.28 -18.88 -15.05
N VAL A 103 -31.25 -18.54 -15.90
CA VAL A 103 -31.58 -17.14 -16.21
C VAL A 103 -32.08 -16.38 -14.98
N ALA A 104 -32.90 -17.02 -14.14
CA ALA A 104 -33.39 -16.42 -12.90
C ALA A 104 -32.27 -16.25 -11.87
N ASN A 105 -31.34 -17.20 -11.79
CA ASN A 105 -30.16 -17.12 -10.91
C ASN A 105 -29.21 -16.00 -11.37
N ALA A 106 -28.98 -15.85 -12.68
CA ALA A 106 -28.19 -14.75 -13.23
C ALA A 106 -28.81 -13.39 -12.89
N ALA A 107 -30.12 -13.22 -13.08
CA ALA A 107 -30.82 -11.98 -12.74
C ALA A 107 -30.76 -11.66 -11.23
N LEU A 108 -30.74 -12.69 -10.37
CA LEU A 108 -30.56 -12.51 -8.92
C LEU A 108 -29.17 -11.95 -8.58
N VAL A 109 -28.13 -12.48 -9.22
CA VAL A 109 -26.74 -12.01 -9.05
C VAL A 109 -26.59 -10.61 -9.63
N GLU A 110 -27.12 -10.36 -10.82
CA GLU A 110 -27.09 -9.05 -11.49
C GLU A 110 -27.73 -7.97 -10.60
N GLY A 111 -28.91 -8.23 -10.05
CA GLY A 111 -29.57 -7.28 -9.15
C GLY A 111 -28.79 -6.98 -7.87
N PHE A 112 -27.96 -7.91 -7.37
CA PHE A 112 -27.04 -7.61 -6.27
C PHE A 112 -25.86 -6.75 -6.73
N LEU A 113 -25.35 -6.97 -7.94
CA LEU A 113 -24.17 -6.28 -8.46
C LEU A 113 -24.46 -4.83 -8.89
N GLU A 114 -25.71 -4.46 -9.13
CA GLU A 114 -26.13 -3.09 -9.47
C GLU A 114 -26.07 -2.10 -8.29
N ARG A 115 -25.68 -2.54 -7.10
CA ARG A 115 -25.58 -1.69 -5.90
C ARG A 115 -24.47 -0.65 -6.03
N ASP A 116 -24.78 0.59 -5.65
CA ASP A 116 -23.82 1.71 -5.63
C ASP A 116 -22.59 1.41 -4.74
N GLU A 117 -22.77 0.69 -3.62
CA GLU A 117 -21.64 0.41 -2.71
C GLU A 117 -20.67 -0.65 -3.25
N LEU A 118 -21.06 -1.43 -4.28
CA LEU A 118 -20.23 -2.51 -4.79
C LEU A 118 -18.87 -1.99 -5.28
N GLN A 119 -18.83 -0.81 -5.90
CA GLN A 119 -17.57 -0.26 -6.42
C GLN A 119 -16.51 -0.06 -5.31
N GLU A 120 -16.94 0.39 -4.13
CA GLU A 120 -16.06 0.53 -2.95
C GLU A 120 -15.64 -0.86 -2.43
N GLU A 121 -16.59 -1.79 -2.33
CA GLU A 121 -16.33 -3.19 -1.94
C GLU A 121 -15.33 -3.90 -2.88
N LEU A 122 -15.37 -3.61 -4.19
CA LEU A 122 -14.41 -4.11 -5.17
C LEU A 122 -13.02 -3.50 -4.99
N CYS A 123 -12.93 -2.20 -4.66
CA CYS A 123 -11.67 -1.57 -4.32
C CYS A 123 -11.01 -2.23 -3.10
N ASP A 124 -11.82 -2.58 -2.11
CA ASP A 124 -11.39 -3.29 -0.90
C ASP A 124 -10.90 -4.72 -1.20
N ILE A 125 -11.59 -5.44 -2.09
CA ILE A 125 -11.12 -6.76 -2.55
C ILE A 125 -9.79 -6.61 -3.31
N LEU A 126 -9.64 -5.56 -4.11
CA LEU A 126 -8.41 -5.25 -4.86
C LEU A 126 -7.27 -4.73 -3.97
N ASP A 127 -7.47 -4.57 -2.65
CA ASP A 127 -6.37 -4.36 -1.72
C ASP A 127 -5.29 -5.47 -1.80
N ALA A 128 -5.69 -6.64 -2.27
CA ALA A 128 -4.80 -7.75 -2.59
C ALA A 128 -3.69 -7.39 -3.60
N VAL A 129 -3.87 -6.39 -4.47
CA VAL A 129 -2.83 -5.95 -5.41
C VAL A 129 -1.59 -5.47 -4.66
N GLY A 130 -1.79 -4.69 -3.60
CA GLY A 130 -0.70 -4.21 -2.74
C GLY A 130 -0.17 -5.31 -1.81
N LYS A 131 -1.07 -5.99 -1.11
CA LYS A 131 -0.73 -6.86 0.04
C LYS A 131 -0.58 -8.35 -0.32
N GLY A 132 -0.96 -8.75 -1.53
CA GLY A 132 -0.92 -10.11 -2.06
C GLY A 132 -2.21 -10.90 -1.83
N PHE A 133 -3.04 -10.47 -0.88
CA PHE A 133 -4.37 -11.02 -0.65
C PHE A 133 -5.29 -9.98 0.00
N SER A 134 -6.59 -10.18 -0.15
CA SER A 134 -7.65 -9.48 0.58
C SER A 134 -8.70 -10.49 1.03
N VAL A 135 -9.34 -10.21 2.17
CA VAL A 135 -10.43 -11.01 2.71
C VAL A 135 -11.58 -10.08 3.03
N THR A 136 -12.72 -10.36 2.41
CA THR A 136 -13.95 -9.57 2.58
C THR A 136 -15.03 -10.49 3.10
N GLU A 137 -15.62 -10.18 4.25
CA GLU A 137 -16.66 -10.98 4.86
C GLU A 137 -18.03 -10.68 4.25
N ILE A 138 -18.76 -11.74 3.87
CA ILE A 138 -20.12 -11.64 3.36
C ILE A 138 -21.09 -11.51 4.55
N VAL A 139 -21.69 -10.33 4.69
CA VAL A 139 -22.74 -10.10 5.69
C VAL A 139 -24.07 -10.42 5.04
N TRP A 140 -24.68 -11.54 5.41
CA TRP A 140 -25.93 -12.02 4.82
C TRP A 140 -27.16 -11.36 5.46
N GLU A 141 -28.08 -10.86 4.63
CA GLU A 141 -29.45 -10.58 5.02
C GLU A 141 -30.25 -11.89 5.00
N THR A 142 -30.82 -12.23 6.16
CA THR A 142 -31.51 -13.51 6.40
C THR A 142 -32.94 -13.33 6.89
N SER A 143 -33.43 -12.08 6.87
CA SER A 143 -34.77 -11.65 7.27
C SER A 143 -35.87 -12.20 6.35
N GLU A 144 -35.55 -12.38 5.08
CA GLU A 144 -36.48 -12.86 4.05
C GLU A 144 -36.29 -14.34 3.70
N ARG A 145 -37.22 -14.87 2.89
CA ARG A 145 -37.17 -16.26 2.42
C ARG A 145 -35.97 -16.53 1.49
N GLN A 146 -35.56 -15.52 0.73
CA GLN A 146 -34.36 -15.54 -0.09
C GLN A 146 -33.25 -14.82 0.67
N TRP A 147 -32.13 -15.51 0.92
CA TRP A 147 -30.96 -14.88 1.53
C TRP A 147 -30.15 -14.16 0.46
N MET A 148 -29.75 -12.93 0.75
CA MET A 148 -28.90 -12.12 -0.12
C MET A 148 -27.76 -11.52 0.70
N PRO A 149 -26.57 -11.29 0.11
CA PRO A 149 -25.58 -10.48 0.77
C PRO A 149 -26.14 -9.06 0.97
N ALA A 150 -26.07 -8.56 2.20
CA ALA A 150 -26.43 -7.18 2.53
C ALA A 150 -25.26 -6.23 2.21
N ARG A 151 -24.04 -6.67 2.50
CA ARG A 151 -22.79 -5.97 2.18
C ARG A 151 -21.59 -6.90 2.21
N LEU A 152 -20.51 -6.47 1.58
CA LEU A 152 -19.22 -7.13 1.62
C LEU A 152 -18.27 -6.31 2.50
N GLU A 153 -18.04 -6.79 3.72
CA GLU A 153 -17.27 -6.07 4.73
C GLU A 153 -15.79 -6.39 4.64
N TRP A 154 -14.97 -5.42 4.26
CA TRP A 154 -13.52 -5.58 4.23
C TRP A 154 -12.96 -5.88 5.62
N ARG A 155 -12.04 -6.84 5.68
CA ARG A 155 -11.37 -7.21 6.93
C ARG A 155 -9.90 -6.89 6.86
N PHE A 156 -9.44 -6.24 7.93
CA PHE A 156 -8.05 -5.95 8.19
C PHE A 156 -7.15 -7.17 7.91
N PRO A 157 -6.23 -7.08 6.93
CA PRO A 157 -5.39 -8.20 6.51
C PRO A 157 -4.56 -8.80 7.64
N GLN A 158 -4.16 -7.99 8.63
CA GLN A 158 -3.41 -8.43 9.81
C GLN A 158 -4.18 -9.40 10.72
N TRP A 159 -5.50 -9.49 10.56
CA TRP A 159 -6.33 -10.47 11.26
C TRP A 159 -6.25 -11.87 10.65
N PHE A 160 -5.53 -12.03 9.54
CA PHE A 160 -5.35 -13.29 8.85
C PHE A 160 -3.88 -13.70 8.78
N GLN A 161 -3.67 -14.99 8.62
CA GLN A 161 -2.37 -15.59 8.36
C GLN A 161 -2.52 -16.79 7.45
N PHE A 162 -1.42 -17.30 6.92
CA PHE A 162 -1.42 -18.55 6.15
C PHE A 162 -0.99 -19.73 7.02
N ASP A 163 -1.54 -20.91 6.76
CA ASP A 163 -1.11 -22.17 7.39
C ASP A 163 0.38 -22.37 7.13
N ARG A 164 1.15 -22.63 8.19
CA ARG A 164 2.61 -22.80 8.11
C ARG A 164 3.04 -24.07 7.36
N ARG A 165 2.13 -25.04 7.18
CA ARG A 165 2.41 -26.29 6.48
C ARG A 165 2.51 -26.10 4.97
N ASP A 166 1.60 -25.32 4.39
CA ASP A 166 1.55 -25.10 2.93
C ASP A 166 1.88 -23.67 2.51
N GLY A 167 1.84 -22.71 3.45
CA GLY A 167 2.04 -21.29 3.22
C GLY A 167 0.99 -20.64 2.31
N ARG A 168 -0.18 -21.28 2.12
CA ARG A 168 -1.19 -20.94 1.11
C ARG A 168 -2.62 -20.94 1.62
N THR A 169 -2.95 -21.78 2.60
CA THR A 169 -4.31 -21.85 3.16
C THR A 169 -4.51 -20.69 4.13
N PRO A 170 -5.45 -19.75 3.88
CA PRO A 170 -5.69 -18.64 4.79
C PRO A 170 -6.45 -19.11 6.03
N LEU A 171 -6.10 -18.52 7.16
CA LEU A 171 -6.68 -18.77 8.47
C LEU A 171 -6.99 -17.43 9.13
N LEU A 172 -8.14 -17.35 9.80
CA LEU A 172 -8.50 -16.23 10.67
C LEU A 172 -7.74 -16.39 11.99
N ARG A 173 -7.12 -15.32 12.49
CA ARG A 173 -6.50 -15.32 13.81
C ARG A 173 -7.56 -15.24 14.90
N GLY A 174 -7.50 -16.17 15.84
CA GLY A 174 -8.31 -16.19 17.06
C GLY A 174 -7.45 -16.33 18.31
N ASP A 175 -7.99 -15.96 19.46
CA ASP A 175 -7.28 -16.03 20.75
C ASP A 175 -6.97 -17.49 21.15
N ALA A 176 -7.81 -18.43 20.73
CA ALA A 176 -7.60 -19.87 20.95
C ALA A 176 -6.69 -20.53 19.89
N GLY A 177 -6.22 -19.76 18.91
CA GLY A 177 -5.45 -20.23 17.76
C GLY A 177 -6.08 -19.84 16.42
N PRO A 178 -5.40 -20.13 15.30
CA PRO A 178 -5.91 -19.83 13.98
C PRO A 178 -7.05 -20.77 13.57
N GLU A 179 -8.09 -20.21 12.95
CA GLU A 179 -9.32 -20.89 12.54
C GLU A 179 -9.46 -20.88 11.01
N SER A 180 -10.02 -21.95 10.45
CA SER A 180 -10.30 -22.00 9.01
C SER A 180 -11.41 -21.03 8.62
N LEU A 181 -11.27 -20.37 7.48
CA LEU A 181 -12.34 -19.53 6.93
C LEU A 181 -13.55 -20.41 6.56
N LEU A 182 -14.75 -19.94 6.91
CA LEU A 182 -15.97 -20.65 6.55
C LEU A 182 -16.29 -20.43 5.06
N PRO A 183 -16.61 -21.51 4.32
CA PRO A 183 -17.08 -21.37 2.93
C PRO A 183 -18.32 -20.48 2.84
N TYR A 184 -18.46 -19.74 1.73
CA TYR A 184 -19.59 -18.84 1.46
C TYR A 184 -19.81 -17.73 2.52
N LYS A 185 -18.81 -17.49 3.36
CA LYS A 185 -18.81 -16.41 4.35
C LYS A 185 -17.74 -15.35 4.06
N PHE A 186 -16.79 -15.66 3.19
CA PHE A 186 -15.69 -14.78 2.84
C PHE A 186 -15.43 -14.84 1.35
N VAL A 187 -15.24 -13.67 0.73
CA VAL A 187 -14.57 -13.52 -0.55
C VAL A 187 -13.07 -13.42 -0.28
N LEU A 188 -12.32 -14.42 -0.72
CA LEU A 188 -10.87 -14.48 -0.61
C LEU A 188 -10.25 -14.17 -1.98
N HIS A 189 -9.65 -12.99 -2.11
CA HIS A 189 -8.92 -12.66 -3.32
C HIS A 189 -7.41 -12.83 -3.09
N ILE A 190 -6.81 -13.84 -3.74
CA ILE A 190 -5.36 -14.00 -3.80
C ILE A 190 -4.86 -13.43 -5.13
N HIS A 191 -4.22 -12.27 -5.07
CA HIS A 191 -3.78 -11.59 -6.27
C HIS A 191 -2.42 -12.13 -6.77
N LYS A 192 -2.35 -12.55 -8.04
CA LYS A 192 -1.19 -13.20 -8.63
C LYS A 192 -0.39 -12.26 -9.53
N SER A 193 0.35 -11.33 -8.94
CA SER A 193 1.35 -10.53 -9.69
C SER A 193 2.61 -11.35 -10.03
N LYS A 194 2.87 -12.45 -9.33
CA LYS A 194 3.94 -13.42 -9.61
C LYS A 194 3.66 -14.79 -9.01
N SER A 195 4.44 -15.79 -9.44
CA SER A 195 4.46 -17.12 -8.83
C SER A 195 5.05 -17.11 -7.41
N GLY A 196 4.57 -18.02 -6.55
CA GLY A 196 5.07 -18.22 -5.18
C GLY A 196 3.98 -18.22 -4.10
N LEU A 197 4.39 -18.05 -2.85
CA LEU A 197 3.49 -17.94 -1.69
C LEU A 197 2.63 -16.67 -1.80
N PRO A 198 1.32 -16.73 -1.48
CA PRO A 198 0.42 -15.57 -1.49
C PRO A 198 0.97 -14.36 -0.74
N ILE A 199 1.51 -14.55 0.48
CA ILE A 199 2.05 -13.46 1.30
C ILE A 199 3.26 -12.74 0.66
N ARG A 200 3.91 -13.37 -0.32
CA ARG A 200 5.03 -12.79 -1.07
C ARG A 200 4.60 -12.23 -2.42
N GLY A 201 3.30 -12.26 -2.74
CA GLY A 201 2.76 -11.93 -4.06
C GLY A 201 2.48 -10.44 -4.27
N GLY A 202 2.21 -9.71 -3.19
CA GLY A 202 1.82 -8.30 -3.25
C GLY A 202 2.92 -7.35 -3.68
N LEU A 203 2.54 -6.28 -4.39
CA LEU A 203 3.45 -5.27 -4.91
C LEU A 203 4.12 -4.44 -3.80
N ALA A 204 3.50 -4.30 -2.63
CA ALA A 204 4.07 -3.59 -1.49
C ALA A 204 5.43 -4.19 -1.09
N ARG A 205 5.61 -5.52 -1.24
CA ARG A 205 6.88 -6.18 -0.94
C ARG A 205 8.03 -5.67 -1.81
N ALA A 206 7.77 -5.45 -3.10
CA ALA A 206 8.76 -4.93 -4.02
C ALA A 206 8.98 -3.42 -3.80
N ALA A 207 7.89 -2.68 -3.58
CA ALA A 207 7.92 -1.24 -3.36
C ALA A 207 8.55 -0.83 -2.01
N ALA A 208 8.56 -1.70 -0.99
CA ALA A 208 9.05 -1.36 0.35
C ALA A 208 10.52 -0.91 0.38
N TRP A 209 11.36 -1.42 -0.51
CA TRP A 209 12.74 -0.96 -0.65
C TRP A 209 12.83 0.42 -1.26
N CYS A 210 12.02 0.70 -2.30
CA CYS A 210 11.95 2.02 -2.91
C CYS A 210 11.45 3.05 -1.89
N TYR A 211 10.39 2.71 -1.15
CA TYR A 211 9.86 3.50 -0.04
C TYR A 211 10.95 3.83 0.99
N LEU A 212 11.70 2.84 1.47
CA LEU A 212 12.75 3.04 2.47
C LEU A 212 13.84 4.00 1.97
N PHE A 213 14.39 3.74 0.78
CA PHE A 213 15.47 4.56 0.24
C PHE A 213 15.02 5.97 -0.10
N LYS A 214 13.81 6.13 -0.64
CA LYS A 214 13.21 7.44 -0.93
C LYS A 214 13.02 8.26 0.35
N ASN A 215 12.57 7.65 1.45
CA ASN A 215 12.44 8.37 2.72
C ASN A 215 13.78 8.83 3.28
N TYR A 216 14.85 8.04 3.13
CA TYR A 216 16.20 8.48 3.53
C TYR A 216 16.68 9.66 2.69
N ASP A 217 16.52 9.56 1.37
CA ASP A 217 16.88 10.60 0.43
C ASP A 217 16.13 11.91 0.69
N ILE A 218 14.81 11.87 0.83
CA ILE A 218 13.99 13.05 1.13
C ILE A 218 14.37 13.66 2.48
N LYS A 219 14.59 12.85 3.51
CA LYS A 219 15.02 13.34 4.83
C LYS A 219 16.34 14.10 4.73
N ASP A 220 17.32 13.51 4.04
CA ASP A 220 18.63 14.14 3.86
C ASP A 220 18.54 15.37 2.96
N TRP A 221 17.67 15.36 1.95
CA TRP A 221 17.41 16.50 1.09
C TRP A 221 16.79 17.67 1.85
N VAL A 222 15.82 17.42 2.73
CA VAL A 222 15.22 18.45 3.59
C VAL A 222 16.29 19.04 4.53
N ALA A 223 17.08 18.19 5.20
CA ALA A 223 18.15 18.66 6.08
C ALA A 223 19.22 19.46 5.30
N PHE A 224 19.54 19.04 4.07
CA PHE A 224 20.41 19.77 3.18
C PHE A 224 19.81 21.12 2.80
N ALA A 225 18.53 21.18 2.42
CA ALA A 225 17.85 22.41 2.03
C ALA A 225 17.81 23.44 3.17
N GLU A 226 17.61 22.98 4.41
CA GLU A 226 17.66 23.83 5.61
C GLU A 226 19.02 24.51 5.80
N VAL A 227 20.12 23.77 5.61
CA VAL A 227 21.49 24.30 5.80
C VAL A 227 21.99 25.06 4.57
N TYR A 228 21.72 24.55 3.37
CA TYR A 228 22.21 25.13 2.11
C TYR A 228 21.63 26.52 1.84
N GLY A 229 20.38 26.76 2.25
CA GLY A 229 19.73 28.07 2.15
C GLY A 229 20.26 29.12 3.11
N GLN A 230 21.05 28.74 4.13
CA GLN A 230 21.47 29.63 5.22
C GLN A 230 23.00 29.63 5.40
N PRO A 231 23.75 30.36 4.56
CA PRO A 231 25.20 30.45 4.73
C PRO A 231 25.54 31.14 6.06
N LEU A 232 26.30 30.44 6.92
CA LEU A 232 26.79 31.01 8.17
C LEU A 232 27.72 32.19 7.87
N ARG A 233 27.38 33.38 8.36
CA ARG A 233 28.19 34.59 8.14
C ARG A 233 29.19 34.73 9.27
N VAL A 234 30.47 34.66 8.94
CA VAL A 234 31.56 34.73 9.92
C VAL A 234 32.39 36.00 9.72
N GLY A 235 32.27 36.94 10.66
CA GLY A 235 33.14 38.12 10.73
C GLY A 235 34.48 37.77 11.37
N LYS A 236 35.59 38.15 10.72
CA LYS A 236 36.95 37.90 11.23
C LYS A 236 37.50 39.19 11.85
N TYR A 237 38.08 39.12 13.04
CA TYR A 237 38.74 40.26 13.68
C TYR A 237 40.17 39.94 14.12
N HIS A 238 41.06 40.93 14.06
CA HIS A 238 42.45 40.77 14.48
C HIS A 238 42.58 40.68 16.01
N PRO A 239 43.61 39.99 16.54
CA PRO A 239 43.82 39.84 17.98
C PRO A 239 43.91 41.16 18.76
N GLY A 240 44.34 42.25 18.11
CA GLY A 240 44.40 43.60 18.69
C GLY A 240 43.09 44.41 18.61
N ALA A 241 41.99 43.84 18.09
CA ALA A 241 40.71 44.54 17.98
C ALA A 241 40.12 44.85 19.36
N THR A 242 39.66 46.08 19.55
CA THR A 242 39.06 46.51 20.82
C THR A 242 37.67 45.88 21.01
N GLU A 243 37.13 45.90 22.23
CA GLU A 243 35.74 45.44 22.45
C GLU A 243 34.70 46.24 21.66
N GLY A 244 34.94 47.53 21.43
CA GLY A 244 34.07 48.38 20.63
C GLY A 244 34.02 47.93 19.17
N ASP A 245 35.18 47.58 18.60
CA ASP A 245 35.28 47.08 17.24
C ASP A 245 34.60 45.71 17.09
N ARG A 246 34.79 44.81 18.07
CA ARG A 246 34.13 43.49 18.08
C ARG A 246 32.61 43.60 18.13
N LYS A 247 32.06 44.49 18.98
CA LYS A 247 30.61 44.73 19.05
C LYS A 247 30.05 45.33 17.76
N THR A 248 30.81 46.24 17.14
CA THR A 248 30.40 46.87 15.88
C THR A 248 30.41 45.85 14.74
N LEU A 249 31.43 45.00 14.67
CA LEU A 249 31.50 43.91 13.70
C LEU A 249 30.37 42.89 13.89
N LEU A 250 30.07 42.48 15.13
CA LEU A 250 28.96 41.56 15.40
C LEU A 250 27.62 42.15 14.97
N LYS A 251 27.36 43.43 15.28
CA LYS A 251 26.16 44.14 14.83
C LYS A 251 26.10 44.24 13.30
N ALA A 252 27.22 44.51 12.64
CA ALA A 252 27.27 44.58 11.19
C ALA A 252 26.95 43.21 10.55
N VAL A 253 27.57 42.12 11.03
CA VAL A 253 27.33 40.77 10.51
C VAL A 253 25.90 40.31 10.79
N ALA A 254 25.33 40.66 11.95
CA ALA A 254 23.95 40.35 12.32
C ALA A 254 22.91 41.19 11.55
N ASN A 255 23.22 42.42 11.13
CA ASN A 255 22.28 43.29 10.42
C ASN A 255 22.27 43.09 8.89
N ILE A 256 23.21 42.32 8.34
CA ILE A 256 23.30 42.05 6.89
C ILE A 256 22.24 41.02 6.43
N GLY A 257 21.59 40.29 7.34
CA GLY A 257 20.50 39.37 6.99
C GLY A 257 19.84 38.70 8.20
N SER A 258 18.89 37.80 7.96
CA SER A 258 18.10 37.11 8.99
C SER A 258 18.76 35.87 9.61
N ASP A 259 19.94 35.47 9.14
CA ASP A 259 20.57 34.18 9.46
C ASP A 259 21.60 34.27 10.58
N ALA A 260 22.06 33.11 11.07
CA ALA A 260 23.04 33.02 12.15
C ALA A 260 24.37 33.74 11.82
N ALA A 261 24.79 34.62 12.73
CA ALA A 261 25.99 35.44 12.65
C ALA A 261 26.98 35.08 13.75
N ALA A 262 28.27 34.95 13.40
CA ALA A 262 29.34 34.71 14.36
C ALA A 262 30.54 35.62 14.09
N ILE A 263 31.31 35.93 15.14
CA ILE A 263 32.61 36.59 15.02
C ILE A 263 33.71 35.72 15.63
N ILE A 264 34.84 35.57 14.94
CA ILE A 264 35.99 34.78 15.42
C ILE A 264 37.30 35.56 15.28
N PRO A 265 38.28 35.36 16.19
CA PRO A 265 39.63 35.86 15.98
C PRO A 265 40.24 35.26 14.71
N SER A 266 40.98 36.05 13.94
CA SER A 266 41.65 35.57 12.71
C SER A 266 42.61 34.40 12.97
N SER A 267 43.11 34.23 14.20
CA SER A 267 43.98 33.12 14.61
C SER A 267 43.24 31.82 14.94
N MET A 268 41.91 31.83 15.07
CA MET A 268 41.05 30.64 15.31
C MET A 268 40.24 30.26 14.07
N LEU A 269 40.78 30.56 12.88
CA LEU A 269 40.14 30.26 11.62
C LEU A 269 40.10 28.74 11.41
N ILE A 270 38.92 28.14 11.55
CA ILE A 270 38.67 26.76 11.13
C ILE A 270 38.32 26.80 9.64
N GLU A 271 39.29 26.48 8.78
CA GLU A 271 39.01 26.24 7.37
C GLU A 271 38.30 24.90 7.22
N PHE A 272 37.02 24.96 6.86
CA PHE A 272 36.35 23.78 6.33
C PHE A 272 37.02 23.44 5.01
N VAL A 273 37.74 22.32 4.96
CA VAL A 273 38.20 21.73 3.71
C VAL A 273 36.95 21.34 2.94
N LYS A 274 36.42 22.26 2.13
CA LYS A 274 35.37 21.96 1.18
C LYS A 274 36.00 20.96 0.22
N ALA A 275 35.62 19.70 0.33
CA ALA A 275 35.70 18.82 -0.83
C ALA A 275 34.90 19.54 -1.92
N ASP A 276 35.49 19.78 -3.08
CA ASP A 276 34.78 20.18 -4.30
C ASP A 276 33.82 19.05 -4.68
N GLN A 277 32.78 18.86 -3.89
CA GLN A 277 31.65 18.04 -4.25
C GLN A 277 30.81 18.90 -5.17
N THR A 278 31.18 18.89 -6.44
CA THR A 278 30.30 19.17 -7.58
C THR A 278 29.17 18.12 -7.70
N GLY A 279 28.78 17.48 -6.60
CA GLY A 279 27.53 16.74 -6.49
C GLY A 279 26.42 17.77 -6.53
N SER A 280 25.79 17.89 -7.70
CA SER A 280 24.77 18.89 -7.93
C SER A 280 23.56 18.61 -7.04
N VAL A 281 22.89 19.67 -6.60
CA VAL A 281 21.69 19.64 -5.73
C VAL A 281 20.58 18.77 -6.33
N ASP A 282 20.63 18.52 -7.64
CA ASP A 282 19.76 17.62 -8.39
C ASP A 282 19.92 16.12 -8.04
N LEU A 283 20.97 15.70 -7.32
CA LEU A 283 21.19 14.28 -7.04
C LEU A 283 20.03 13.66 -6.24
N TYR A 284 19.54 14.38 -5.22
CA TYR A 284 18.41 13.95 -4.40
C TYR A 284 17.14 13.80 -5.26
N GLU A 285 16.78 14.85 -6.00
CA GLU A 285 15.64 14.84 -6.92
C GLU A 285 15.72 13.67 -7.91
N ARG A 286 16.90 13.45 -8.51
CA ARG A 286 17.10 12.38 -9.49
C ARG A 286 17.01 10.98 -8.87
N LEU A 287 17.42 10.79 -7.63
CA LEU A 287 17.24 9.53 -6.92
C LEU A 287 15.76 9.29 -6.60
N ALA A 288 15.07 10.29 -6.07
CA ALA A 288 13.64 10.22 -5.81
C ALA A 288 12.85 9.90 -7.09
N GLU A 289 13.11 10.62 -8.19
CA GLU A 289 12.51 10.35 -9.50
C GLU A 289 12.82 8.94 -10.00
N TYR A 290 14.06 8.47 -9.84
CA TYR A 290 14.42 7.12 -10.27
C TYR A 290 13.60 6.06 -9.53
N LEU A 291 13.44 6.21 -8.21
CA LEU A 291 12.67 5.29 -7.37
C LEU A 291 11.17 5.32 -7.71
N ASP A 292 10.63 6.50 -8.00
CA ASP A 292 9.25 6.67 -8.47
C ASP A 292 9.06 6.00 -9.84
N LYS A 293 9.99 6.19 -10.78
CA LYS A 293 9.98 5.48 -12.07
C LYS A 293 10.01 3.96 -11.91
N GLN A 294 10.78 3.41 -10.96
CA GLN A 294 10.78 1.96 -10.70
C GLN A 294 9.44 1.50 -10.10
N THR A 295 8.86 2.28 -9.20
CA THR A 295 7.57 1.99 -8.58
C THR A 295 6.45 2.01 -9.62
N SER A 296 6.41 3.02 -10.50
CA SER A 296 5.49 3.09 -11.63
C SER A 296 5.60 1.86 -12.56
N LYS A 297 6.82 1.44 -12.92
CA LYS A 297 7.02 0.23 -13.74
C LYS A 297 6.52 -1.03 -13.04
N ALA A 298 6.79 -1.17 -11.75
CA ALA A 298 6.37 -2.34 -10.98
C ALA A 298 4.85 -2.42 -10.84
N VAL A 299 4.16 -1.28 -10.68
CA VAL A 299 2.72 -1.24 -10.43
C VAL A 299 1.91 -1.15 -11.71
N LEU A 300 2.22 -0.22 -12.60
CA LEU A 300 1.46 0.05 -13.83
C LEU A 300 2.11 -0.53 -15.10
N GLY A 301 3.27 -1.18 -15.00
CA GLY A 301 4.00 -1.70 -16.15
C GLY A 301 4.72 -0.63 -16.98
N GLN A 302 4.57 0.66 -16.64
CA GLN A 302 5.08 1.79 -17.41
C GLN A 302 5.36 3.02 -16.56
N THR A 303 6.05 4.02 -17.13
CA THR A 303 6.36 5.31 -16.45
C THR A 303 5.68 6.53 -17.06
N LEU A 304 5.20 6.44 -18.30
CA LEU A 304 4.94 7.65 -19.10
C LEU A 304 3.70 8.43 -18.61
N THR A 305 2.60 7.77 -18.24
CA THR A 305 1.34 8.46 -17.88
C THR A 305 1.44 9.35 -16.64
N THR A 306 2.46 9.17 -15.80
CA THR A 306 2.66 9.98 -14.58
C THR A 306 3.60 11.16 -14.81
N GLU A 307 4.39 11.18 -15.90
CA GLU A 307 5.57 12.06 -16.03
C GLU A 307 5.72 12.80 -17.40
N VAL A 308 4.75 12.74 -18.32
CA VAL A 308 4.94 13.37 -19.64
C VAL A 308 5.06 14.91 -19.55
N LYS A 309 6.24 15.43 -19.87
CA LYS A 309 6.46 16.86 -20.19
C LYS A 309 6.38 17.19 -21.69
N GLU A 310 6.50 16.22 -22.62
CA GLU A 310 6.22 16.36 -24.06
C GLU A 310 6.40 15.02 -24.79
N GLY A 311 5.47 14.59 -25.68
CA GLY A 311 5.72 13.46 -26.59
C GLY A 311 4.52 12.70 -27.21
N SER A 312 4.41 12.78 -28.55
CA SER A 312 3.78 11.90 -29.57
C SER A 312 2.57 11.01 -29.19
N ARG A 313 1.43 11.20 -29.90
CA ARG A 313 0.23 10.33 -29.85
C ARG A 313 0.52 8.83 -29.94
N ALA A 314 1.57 8.43 -30.65
CA ALA A 314 1.93 7.01 -30.82
C ALA A 314 2.51 6.39 -29.53
N ALA A 315 3.22 7.17 -28.71
CA ALA A 315 3.70 6.70 -27.41
C ALA A 315 2.51 6.49 -26.46
N ALA A 316 1.58 7.45 -26.40
CA ALA A 316 0.36 7.34 -25.59
C ALA A 316 -0.44 6.07 -25.92
N GLN A 317 -0.66 5.75 -27.21
CA GLN A 317 -1.39 4.55 -27.62
C GLN A 317 -0.73 3.22 -27.19
N VAL A 318 0.60 3.12 -27.22
CA VAL A 318 1.31 1.91 -26.74
C VAL A 318 1.17 1.77 -25.22
N HIS A 319 1.16 2.90 -24.50
CA HIS A 319 1.02 2.93 -23.06
C HIS A 319 -0.38 2.55 -22.57
N ASP A 320 -1.41 2.96 -23.30
CA ASP A 320 -2.78 2.50 -23.03
C ASP A 320 -2.87 0.97 -23.18
N GLY A 321 -2.23 0.38 -24.19
CA GLY A 321 -2.22 -1.08 -24.37
C GLY A 321 -1.60 -1.88 -23.21
N VAL A 322 -0.47 -1.42 -22.64
CA VAL A 322 0.15 -2.09 -21.47
C VAL A 322 -0.76 -2.03 -20.24
N ARG A 323 -1.42 -0.88 -20.06
CA ARG A 323 -2.36 -0.66 -18.98
C ARG A 323 -3.59 -1.57 -19.12
N ASP A 324 -4.13 -1.68 -20.33
CA ASP A 324 -5.27 -2.56 -20.64
C ASP A 324 -4.94 -4.05 -20.40
N ASP A 325 -3.71 -4.49 -20.69
CA ASP A 325 -3.29 -5.88 -20.44
C ASP A 325 -3.28 -6.21 -18.94
N ILE A 326 -2.79 -5.28 -18.11
CA ILE A 326 -2.78 -5.42 -16.65
C ILE A 326 -4.21 -5.36 -16.11
N GLU A 327 -5.01 -4.39 -16.56
CA GLU A 327 -6.42 -4.24 -16.17
C GLU A 327 -7.20 -5.51 -16.46
N ARG A 328 -7.08 -6.07 -17.68
CA ARG A 328 -7.76 -7.31 -18.07
C ARG A 328 -7.32 -8.50 -17.21
N SER A 329 -6.02 -8.64 -16.94
CA SER A 329 -5.49 -9.69 -16.07
C SER A 329 -6.03 -9.59 -14.65
N ASP A 330 -6.10 -8.39 -14.10
CA ASP A 330 -6.59 -8.14 -12.74
C ASP A 330 -8.10 -8.36 -12.66
N ALA A 331 -8.87 -7.87 -13.64
CA ALA A 331 -10.30 -8.08 -13.77
C ALA A 331 -10.66 -9.57 -13.87
N HIS A 332 -9.92 -10.35 -14.68
CA HIS A 332 -10.13 -11.79 -14.79
C HIS A 332 -9.89 -12.51 -13.44
N GLN A 333 -8.88 -12.11 -12.67
CA GLN A 333 -8.60 -12.70 -11.36
C GLN A 333 -9.67 -12.32 -10.32
N LEU A 334 -10.16 -11.08 -10.37
CA LEU A 334 -11.25 -10.61 -9.50
C LEU A 334 -12.55 -11.36 -9.81
N ALA A 335 -12.93 -11.44 -11.09
CA ALA A 335 -14.10 -12.20 -11.55
C ALA A 335 -14.02 -13.68 -11.12
N ALA A 336 -12.85 -14.31 -11.25
CA ALA A 336 -12.65 -15.69 -10.78
C ALA A 336 -12.81 -15.85 -9.27
N SER A 337 -12.51 -14.82 -8.48
CA SER A 337 -12.68 -14.84 -7.02
C SER A 337 -14.16 -14.65 -6.64
N LEU A 338 -14.85 -13.71 -7.29
CA LEU A 338 -16.29 -13.48 -7.11
C LEU A 338 -17.11 -14.71 -7.52
N ASN A 339 -16.83 -15.29 -8.69
CA ASN A 339 -17.51 -16.50 -9.17
C ASN A 339 -17.31 -17.72 -8.26
N ARG A 340 -16.22 -17.77 -7.48
CA ARG A 340 -15.93 -18.89 -6.59
C ARG A 340 -16.59 -18.73 -5.22
N ASP A 341 -16.57 -17.51 -4.69
CA ASP A 341 -16.86 -17.27 -3.28
C ASP A 341 -18.20 -16.55 -3.05
N LEU A 342 -18.71 -15.83 -4.05
CA LEU A 342 -19.93 -15.00 -3.96
C LEU A 342 -21.11 -15.59 -4.77
N VAL A 343 -20.87 -16.05 -6.00
CA VAL A 343 -21.87 -16.67 -6.90
C VAL A 343 -22.09 -18.13 -6.55
#